data_AF-A0A6M5JH96-F1
#
_entry.id   AF-A0A6M5JH96-F1
#
_cell.length_a   1.000
_cell.length_b   1.000
_cell.length_c   1.000
_cell.angle_alpha   90.00
_cell.angle_beta   90.00
_cell.angle_gamma   90.00
#
_symmetry.space_group_name_H-M   'P 1'
#
loop_
_entity.id
_entity.type
_entity.pdbx_description
1 polymer ?
#
loop_
_entity_poly.entity_id
_entity_poly.type
_entity_poly.pdbx_seq_one_letter_code
_entity_poly.pdbx_strand_id
1 'polypeptide(L)'
;MKLTAMCVAMFLPIAAVGAQAPAAGADPAADAATAALIQKSCAACHPITQVTAARKSRDDWGATLDKMIGFGAQIADKDYDAMLDYLARHQGVEKK
;
A
#
# COMPACT_ATOMS: atom_id res chain seq x y z
N MET A 1 7.51 16.15 -67.65
CA MET A 1 7.89 14.74 -67.41
C MET A 1 9.40 14.71 -67.24
N LYS A 2 9.98 14.35 -66.09
CA LYS A 2 9.48 13.54 -64.95
C LYS A 2 9.71 14.23 -63.58
N LEU A 3 9.12 13.65 -62.53
CA LEU A 3 9.56 13.76 -61.13
C LEU A 3 10.67 12.68 -60.90
N THR A 4 11.34 12.49 -59.75
CA THR A 4 11.24 12.93 -58.34
C THR A 4 12.68 12.84 -57.76
N ALA A 5 13.08 13.25 -56.55
CA ALA A 5 12.38 13.68 -55.33
C ALA A 5 13.27 14.63 -54.48
N MET A 6 12.71 15.16 -53.38
CA MET A 6 13.45 15.76 -52.27
C MET A 6 13.56 14.71 -51.14
N CYS A 7 14.74 14.17 -50.89
CA CYS A 7 14.97 13.24 -49.77
C CYS A 7 15.05 14.02 -48.45
N VAL A 8 13.89 14.20 -47.80
CA VAL A 8 13.79 14.77 -46.45
C VAL A 8 14.59 13.91 -45.47
N ALA A 9 15.41 14.55 -44.64
CA ALA A 9 16.19 13.87 -43.60
C ALA A 9 15.27 13.32 -42.50
N MET A 10 14.96 12.02 -42.57
CA MET A 10 14.11 11.35 -41.59
C MET A 10 14.91 11.04 -40.31
N PHE A 11 15.16 12.07 -39.50
CA PHE A 11 15.59 11.90 -38.12
C PHE A 11 14.47 11.19 -37.34
N LEU A 12 14.62 9.89 -37.16
CA LEU A 12 13.70 9.07 -36.39
C LEU A 12 13.94 9.36 -34.88
N PRO A 13 13.00 9.96 -34.15
CA PRO A 13 13.14 10.08 -32.71
C PRO A 13 13.04 8.67 -32.11
N ILE A 14 14.12 8.18 -31.52
CA ILE A 14 14.05 6.95 -30.70
C ILE A 14 13.16 7.28 -29.52
N ALA A 15 11.92 6.81 -29.55
CA ALA A 15 10.99 6.94 -28.44
C ALA A 15 11.56 6.17 -27.25
N ALA A 16 12.11 6.90 -26.28
CA ALA A 16 12.55 6.34 -25.02
C ALA A 16 11.31 5.81 -24.29
N VAL A 17 11.05 4.50 -24.41
CA VAL A 17 10.00 3.81 -23.67
C VAL A 17 10.39 3.86 -22.20
N GLY A 18 9.90 4.88 -21.49
CA GLY A 18 10.09 5.03 -20.06
C GLY A 18 9.53 3.80 -19.37
N ALA A 19 10.42 2.97 -18.82
CA ALA A 19 10.05 1.84 -17.99
C ALA A 19 9.32 2.39 -16.76
N GLN A 20 7.99 2.38 -16.81
CA GLN A 20 7.16 2.69 -15.66
C GLN A 20 7.39 1.56 -14.66
N ALA A 21 8.21 1.83 -13.65
CA ALA A 21 8.29 0.96 -12.48
C ALA A 21 6.85 0.76 -11.96
N PRO A 22 6.46 -0.47 -11.58
CA PRO A 22 5.13 -0.70 -11.05
C PRO A 22 4.91 0.22 -9.85
N ALA A 23 3.83 1.02 -9.89
CA ALA A 23 3.40 1.75 -8.71
C ALA A 23 3.20 0.72 -7.58
N ALA A 24 3.72 1.03 -6.38
CA ALA A 24 3.84 0.08 -5.27
C ALA A 24 2.49 -0.23 -4.59
N GLY A 25 1.55 -0.79 -5.36
CA GLY A 25 0.43 -1.54 -4.80
C GLY A 25 0.95 -2.83 -4.19
N ALA A 26 0.46 -3.17 -2.99
CA ALA A 26 0.77 -4.44 -2.37
C ALA A 26 0.26 -5.61 -3.23
N ASP A 27 1.00 -6.71 -3.25
CA ASP A 27 0.52 -7.99 -3.81
C ASP A 27 -0.82 -8.36 -3.13
N PRO A 28 -1.91 -8.57 -3.89
CA PRO A 28 -3.20 -8.96 -3.32
C PRO A 28 -3.14 -10.20 -2.42
N ALA A 29 -2.21 -11.14 -2.66
CA ALA A 29 -2.01 -12.29 -1.78
C ALA A 29 -1.39 -11.89 -0.43
N ALA A 30 -0.42 -10.98 -0.43
CA ALA A 30 0.21 -10.46 0.79
C ALA A 30 -0.74 -9.54 1.57
N ASP A 31 -1.53 -8.71 0.88
CA ASP A 31 -2.52 -7.82 1.49
C ASP A 31 -3.67 -8.64 2.15
N ALA A 32 -4.14 -9.70 1.48
CA ALA A 32 -5.11 -10.64 2.05
C ALA A 32 -4.54 -11.44 3.24
N ALA A 33 -3.28 -11.85 3.21
CA ALA A 33 -2.61 -12.49 4.35
C ALA A 33 -2.51 -11.53 5.55
N THR A 34 -2.19 -10.26 5.30
CA THR A 34 -2.13 -9.22 6.34
C THR A 34 -3.51 -8.93 6.92
N ALA A 35 -4.56 -8.87 6.10
CA ALA A 35 -5.94 -8.74 6.54
C ALA A 35 -6.36 -9.90 7.47
N ALA A 36 -5.95 -11.13 7.15
CA ALA A 36 -6.21 -12.31 7.99
C ALA A 36 -5.45 -12.27 9.33
N LEU A 37 -4.21 -11.75 9.35
CA LEU A 37 -3.46 -11.52 10.59
C LEU A 37 -4.12 -10.44 11.46
N ILE A 38 -4.56 -9.33 10.89
CA ILE A 38 -5.28 -8.26 11.61
C ILE A 38 -6.60 -8.79 12.18
N GLN A 39 -7.38 -9.53 11.39
CA GLN A 39 -8.60 -10.19 11.87
C GLN A 39 -8.29 -11.11 13.07
N LYS A 40 -7.26 -11.98 12.96
CA LYS A 40 -6.87 -12.90 14.04
C LYS A 40 -6.44 -12.17 15.31
N SER A 41 -5.54 -11.19 15.21
CA SER A 41 -4.94 -10.53 16.38
C SER A 41 -5.86 -9.49 17.02
N CYS A 42 -6.63 -8.73 16.23
CA CYS A 42 -7.48 -7.67 16.76
C CYS A 42 -8.89 -8.14 17.18
N ALA A 43 -9.41 -9.22 16.60
CA ALA A 43 -10.70 -9.79 17.03
C ALA A 43 -10.61 -10.63 18.31
N ALA A 44 -9.39 -10.91 18.81
CA ALA A 44 -9.15 -11.78 19.96
C ALA A 44 -9.70 -11.23 21.30
N CYS A 45 -9.87 -9.90 21.42
CA CYS A 45 -10.30 -9.25 22.67
C CYS A 45 -11.53 -8.35 22.53
N HIS A 46 -11.86 -7.88 21.31
CA HIS A 46 -13.01 -7.01 21.04
C HIS A 46 -13.47 -7.15 19.58
N PRO A 47 -14.67 -6.68 19.20
CA PRO A 47 -15.12 -6.73 17.81
C PRO A 47 -14.15 -6.06 16.83
N ILE A 48 -13.88 -6.72 15.70
CA ILE A 48 -13.02 -6.17 14.62
C ILE A 48 -13.59 -4.89 13.99
N THR A 49 -14.90 -4.66 14.14
CA THR A 49 -15.59 -3.44 13.68
C THR A 49 -15.02 -2.16 14.29
N GLN A 50 -14.39 -2.22 15.47
CA GLN A 50 -13.69 -1.08 16.05
C GLN A 50 -12.43 -0.68 15.26
N VAL A 51 -11.81 -1.64 14.56
CA VAL A 51 -10.67 -1.39 13.67
C VAL A 51 -11.16 -0.92 12.30
N THR A 52 -12.11 -1.65 11.69
CA THR A 52 -12.55 -1.36 10.31
C THR A 52 -13.41 -0.10 10.17
N ALA A 53 -14.08 0.36 11.24
CA ALA A 53 -14.82 1.62 11.24
C ALA A 53 -13.96 2.84 11.65
N ALA A 54 -12.78 2.62 12.24
CA ALA A 54 -11.90 3.71 12.62
C ALA A 54 -11.17 4.29 11.39
N ARG A 55 -10.89 5.60 11.42
CA ARG A 55 -10.01 6.28 10.48
C ARG A 55 -8.99 7.12 11.26
N LYS A 56 -7.71 6.99 10.92
CA LYS A 56 -6.56 7.49 11.69
C LYS A 56 -5.40 7.81 10.74
N SER A 57 -4.46 8.69 11.14
CA SER A 57 -3.19 8.81 10.40
C SER A 57 -2.30 7.58 10.63
N ARG A 58 -1.22 7.42 9.86
CA ARG A 58 -0.25 6.32 10.06
C ARG A 58 0.28 6.33 11.49
N ASP A 59 0.72 7.48 12.00
CA ASP A 59 1.26 7.62 13.36
C ASP A 59 0.24 7.17 14.42
N ASP A 60 -1.03 7.57 14.24
CA ASP A 60 -2.11 7.23 15.15
C ASP A 60 -2.50 5.74 15.08
N TRP A 61 -2.26 5.09 13.93
CA TRP A 61 -2.37 3.63 13.78
C TRP A 61 -1.22 2.92 14.49
N GLY A 62 0.03 3.37 14.36
CA GLY A 62 1.18 2.81 15.09
C GLY A 62 0.98 2.89 16.60
N ALA A 63 0.65 4.08 17.12
CA ALA A 63 0.29 4.26 18.52
C ALA A 63 -0.95 3.45 18.98
N THR A 64 -1.81 3.03 18.04
CA THR A 64 -2.92 2.10 18.34
C THR A 64 -2.41 0.66 18.43
N LEU A 65 -1.53 0.21 17.53
CA LEU A 65 -0.89 -1.11 17.59
C LEU A 65 -0.08 -1.26 18.89
N ASP A 66 0.79 -0.30 19.21
CA ASP A 66 1.62 -0.28 20.43
C ASP A 66 0.76 -0.40 21.68
N LYS A 67 -0.35 0.34 21.73
CA LYS A 67 -1.30 0.30 22.84
C LYS A 67 -2.00 -1.05 22.97
N MET A 68 -2.32 -1.72 21.86
CA MET A 68 -2.92 -3.06 21.90
C MET A 68 -1.90 -4.11 22.32
N ILE A 69 -0.65 -4.02 21.86
CA ILE A 69 0.46 -4.88 22.31
C ILE A 69 0.68 -4.70 23.82
N GLY A 70 0.67 -3.46 24.32
CA GLY A 70 0.72 -3.13 25.75
C GLY A 70 -0.50 -3.63 26.56
N PHE A 71 -1.61 -3.98 25.92
CA PHE A 71 -2.76 -4.66 26.51
C PHE A 71 -2.73 -6.19 26.31
N GLY A 72 -1.67 -6.75 25.73
CA GLY A 72 -1.47 -8.19 25.53
C GLY A 72 -1.85 -8.73 24.15
N ALA A 73 -2.14 -7.88 23.15
CA ALA A 73 -2.42 -8.33 21.79
C ALA A 73 -1.17 -8.98 21.16
N GLN A 74 -1.31 -10.21 20.68
CA GLN A 74 -0.21 -10.95 20.06
C GLN A 74 -0.01 -10.54 18.60
N ILE A 75 0.86 -9.56 18.41
CA ILE A 75 1.44 -9.14 17.14
C ILE A 75 2.94 -9.44 17.23
N ALA A 76 3.51 -10.10 16.23
CA ALA A 76 4.95 -10.35 16.18
C ALA A 76 5.64 -9.20 15.42
N ASP A 77 6.84 -8.83 15.84
CA ASP A 77 7.61 -7.69 15.32
C ASP A 77 7.69 -7.71 13.77
N LYS A 78 7.91 -8.89 13.19
CA LYS A 78 7.98 -9.11 11.73
C LYS A 78 6.69 -8.80 10.95
N ASP A 79 5.55 -8.75 11.64
CA ASP A 79 4.22 -8.48 11.06
C ASP A 79 3.76 -7.04 11.36
N TYR A 80 4.40 -6.35 12.30
CA TYR A 80 4.00 -5.01 12.75
C TYR A 80 3.95 -4.00 11.60
N ASP A 81 5.04 -3.87 10.83
CA ASP A 81 5.11 -2.92 9.72
C ASP A 81 4.09 -3.25 8.63
N ALA A 82 3.87 -4.54 8.34
CA ALA A 82 2.86 -4.98 7.38
C ALA A 82 1.44 -4.60 7.84
N MET A 83 1.12 -4.81 9.13
CA MET A 83 -0.16 -4.38 9.71
C MET A 83 -0.33 -2.86 9.68
N LEU A 84 0.72 -2.11 10.05
CA LEU A 84 0.71 -0.65 10.04
C LEU A 84 0.51 -0.09 8.62
N ASP A 85 1.21 -0.66 7.65
CA ASP A 85 1.05 -0.37 6.22
C ASP A 85 -0.38 -0.66 5.73
N TYR A 86 -0.94 -1.82 6.07
CA TYR A 86 -2.31 -2.18 5.71
C TYR A 86 -3.33 -1.20 6.30
N LEU A 87 -3.24 -0.92 7.61
CA LEU A 87 -4.15 -0.02 8.31
C LEU A 87 -4.02 1.42 7.79
N ALA A 88 -2.81 1.87 7.44
CA ALA A 88 -2.57 3.17 6.81
C ALA A 88 -3.11 3.23 5.36
N ARG A 89 -3.08 2.14 4.58
CA ARG A 89 -3.70 2.10 3.23
C ARG A 89 -5.23 2.08 3.29
N HIS A 90 -5.80 1.18 4.08
CA HIS A 90 -7.24 0.85 4.02
C HIS A 90 -8.09 1.64 5.01
N GLN A 91 -7.50 2.09 6.13
CA GLN A 91 -8.15 2.89 7.17
C GLN A 91 -7.41 4.21 7.45
N GLY A 92 -6.47 4.61 6.60
CA GLY A 92 -5.73 5.87 6.73
C GLY A 92 -6.60 7.11 6.51
N VAL A 93 -6.16 8.23 7.07
CA VAL A 93 -6.50 9.60 6.63
C VAL A 93 -5.26 10.49 6.76
N GLU A 94 -5.14 11.48 5.89
CA GLU A 94 -4.09 12.50 6.00
C GLU A 94 -4.21 13.27 7.32
N LYS A 95 -3.07 13.58 7.93
CA LYS A 95 -2.98 14.39 9.14
C LYS A 95 -3.19 15.87 8.78
N LYS A 96 -4.13 16.53 9.44
CA LYS A 96 -4.59 17.90 9.12
C LYS A 96 -4.07 18.93 10.14
#